data_AF-A0A9P7VWT7-F1
#
_entry.id   AF-A0A9P7VWT7-F1
#
_cell.length_a   1.000
_cell.length_b   1.000
_cell.length_c   1.000
_cell.angle_alpha   90.00
_cell.angle_beta   90.00
_cell.angle_gamma   90.00
#
_symmetry.space_group_name_H-M   'P 1'
#
loop_
_entity.id
_entity.type
_entity.pdbx_description
1 polymer ?
#
loop_
_entity_poly.entity_id
_entity_poly.type
_entity_poly.pdbx_seq_one_letter_code
_entity_poly.pdbx_strand_id
1 'polypeptide(L)'
;MSVDNTSSKRCRPSDFESEGNISADVGDAVGQKTPLKRQRTGPEVSSTSAEDSSTITDQALGEAEKEKAGAEKAEEDAIKERYKQIWNEWLAHNEWNPEHDRYYRQKIEWEVVQPSDAKTFYRFTDAEMDTLPYAMNRCNPRRPGKAYNRLDLIRLAYRKEAALNGVKGAVHGMPRDKMFKEGKRLFEARMKDLESKYWTFTGGKRRPNLRTFTAVQHPADRDTSEPTRPIGTWWERVWKNGQTVGWWLVCHFDPKAEGSGRDDDFASRERFWPIEKGLPAWDSAQGNVPSVALNWLNPHGEFDD
;
A
#
# COMPACT_ATOMS: atom_id res chain seq x y z
N MET A 1 44.74 -39.16 -33.81
CA MET A 1 44.37 -38.74 -32.46
C MET A 1 42.89 -38.46 -32.47
N SER A 2 42.11 -39.41 -31.93
CA SER A 2 40.64 -39.35 -31.85
C SER A 2 40.24 -38.64 -30.56
N VAL A 3 39.25 -37.77 -30.63
CA VAL A 3 38.58 -37.22 -29.45
C VAL A 3 37.08 -37.29 -29.67
N ASP A 4 36.44 -37.96 -28.72
CA ASP A 4 35.09 -38.46 -28.74
C ASP A 4 34.04 -37.35 -28.57
N ASN A 5 32.93 -37.57 -29.26
CA ASN A 5 31.75 -36.70 -29.31
C ASN A 5 30.68 -37.30 -28.38
N THR A 6 30.53 -36.77 -27.16
CA THR A 6 29.53 -37.29 -26.21
C THR A 6 28.19 -36.58 -26.37
N SER A 7 27.30 -37.26 -27.09
CA SER A 7 25.86 -36.99 -27.18
C SER A 7 25.17 -37.37 -25.86
N SER A 8 24.58 -36.41 -25.15
CA SER A 8 23.65 -36.69 -24.04
C SER A 8 22.20 -36.56 -24.51
N LYS A 9 21.52 -37.71 -24.62
CA LYS A 9 20.10 -37.86 -24.97
C LYS A 9 19.31 -38.31 -23.74
N ARG A 10 18.15 -37.66 -23.53
CA ARG A 10 16.92 -38.10 -22.80
C ARG A 10 17.05 -38.10 -21.26
N CYS A 11 16.10 -37.58 -20.50
CA CYS A 11 14.66 -37.85 -20.54
C CYS A 11 13.76 -36.59 -20.48
N ARG A 12 12.63 -36.63 -21.21
CA ARG A 12 11.43 -35.80 -20.99
C ARG A 12 10.52 -36.46 -19.92
N PRO A 13 9.25 -36.03 -19.74
CA PRO A 13 8.81 -35.01 -18.79
C PRO A 13 7.89 -35.63 -17.71
N SER A 14 7.72 -34.98 -16.56
CA SER A 14 6.58 -35.29 -15.69
C SER A 14 5.48 -34.27 -15.97
N ASP A 15 4.40 -34.75 -16.56
CA ASP A 15 3.14 -34.04 -16.70
C ASP A 15 2.65 -33.59 -15.32
N PHE A 16 2.50 -32.27 -15.16
CA PHE A 16 1.70 -31.70 -14.09
C PHE A 16 0.61 -30.89 -14.77
N GLU A 17 -0.46 -31.58 -15.14
CA GLU A 17 -1.72 -30.93 -15.50
C GLU A 17 -2.22 -30.20 -14.26
N SER A 18 -2.13 -28.86 -14.29
CA SER A 18 -2.89 -28.00 -13.39
C SER A 18 -3.91 -27.27 -14.25
N GLU A 19 -4.98 -27.99 -14.59
CA GLU A 19 -6.24 -27.34 -14.92
C GLU A 19 -6.82 -26.77 -13.61
N GLY A 20 -6.69 -25.45 -13.47
CA GLY A 20 -7.22 -24.68 -12.37
C GLY A 20 -7.74 -23.36 -12.87
N ASN A 21 -8.73 -23.41 -13.77
CA ASN A 21 -9.54 -22.26 -14.15
C ASN A 21 -10.38 -21.83 -12.93
N ILE A 22 -9.88 -20.89 -12.14
CA ILE A 22 -10.70 -20.17 -11.16
C ILE A 22 -11.13 -18.88 -11.82
N SER A 23 -12.20 -18.97 -12.61
CA SER A 23 -12.99 -17.82 -13.03
C SER A 23 -13.64 -17.22 -11.79
N ALA A 24 -13.24 -16.02 -11.41
CA ALA A 24 -13.93 -15.25 -10.38
C ALA A 24 -15.08 -14.48 -11.06
N ASP A 25 -16.17 -15.21 -11.32
CA ASP A 25 -17.49 -14.64 -11.54
C ASP A 25 -18.34 -15.03 -10.32
N VAL A 26 -18.59 -14.07 -9.44
CA VAL A 26 -19.59 -14.20 -8.38
C VAL A 26 -20.60 -13.09 -8.61
N GLY A 27 -21.43 -13.31 -9.62
CA GLY A 27 -22.77 -12.74 -9.69
C GLY A 27 -23.66 -13.33 -8.59
N ASP A 28 -24.56 -12.48 -8.11
CA ASP A 28 -25.64 -12.79 -7.20
C ASP A 28 -26.41 -14.06 -7.57
N ALA A 29 -26.39 -15.05 -6.69
CA ALA A 29 -27.32 -16.16 -6.71
C ALA A 29 -27.94 -16.34 -5.33
N VAL A 30 -29.16 -15.82 -5.22
CA VAL A 30 -30.13 -16.05 -4.17
C VAL A 30 -30.40 -17.56 -4.07
N GLY A 31 -29.74 -18.23 -3.12
CA GLY A 31 -30.02 -19.61 -2.75
C GLY A 31 -31.10 -19.67 -1.68
N GLN A 32 -32.32 -20.03 -2.09
CA GLN A 32 -33.45 -20.32 -1.20
C GLN A 32 -33.08 -21.42 -0.20
N LYS A 33 -33.23 -21.13 1.10
CA LYS A 33 -33.11 -22.12 2.18
C LYS A 33 -34.38 -22.95 2.26
N THR A 34 -34.30 -24.23 1.91
CA THR A 34 -35.31 -25.24 2.23
C THR A 34 -35.30 -25.55 3.73
N PRO A 35 -36.46 -25.63 4.41
CA PRO A 35 -36.53 -25.99 5.81
C PRO A 35 -36.44 -27.51 6.01
N LEU A 36 -35.48 -27.94 6.84
CA LEU A 36 -35.36 -29.31 7.33
C LEU A 36 -36.55 -29.67 8.23
N LYS A 37 -37.35 -30.65 7.78
CA LYS A 37 -38.44 -31.29 8.51
C LYS A 37 -37.93 -31.92 9.80
N ARG A 38 -38.46 -31.44 10.92
CA ARG A 38 -38.37 -32.04 12.26
C ARG A 38 -39.46 -33.12 12.37
N GLN A 39 -39.11 -34.38 12.63
CA GLN A 39 -40.04 -35.36 13.18
C GLN A 39 -39.78 -35.48 14.69
N ARG A 40 -40.78 -35.12 15.50
CA ARG A 40 -40.88 -35.47 16.92
C ARG A 40 -42.20 -36.20 17.11
N THR A 41 -42.10 -37.42 17.60
CA THR A 41 -43.20 -38.30 18.01
C THR A 41 -43.74 -37.84 19.36
N GLY A 42 -45.08 -37.85 19.53
CA GLY A 42 -45.82 -37.50 20.75
C GLY A 42 -45.71 -38.54 21.89
N PRO A 43 -46.58 -38.54 22.94
CA PRO A 43 -48.05 -38.41 22.82
C PRO A 43 -48.80 -37.55 23.87
N GLU A 44 -50.06 -37.26 23.51
CA GLU A 44 -51.31 -37.02 24.28
C GLU A 44 -51.30 -36.44 25.70
N VAL A 45 -52.07 -35.34 25.92
CA VAL A 45 -53.23 -35.31 26.86
C VAL A 45 -54.24 -34.21 26.44
N SER A 46 -55.50 -34.48 26.75
CA SER A 46 -56.80 -33.88 26.41
C SER A 46 -57.11 -32.44 26.86
N SER A 47 -58.12 -31.84 26.17
CA SER A 47 -59.23 -30.96 26.63
C SER A 47 -58.91 -29.76 27.56
N THR A 48 -59.39 -28.52 27.38
CA THR A 48 -60.79 -28.09 27.16
C THR A 48 -60.82 -26.56 26.95
N SER A 49 -61.88 -26.09 26.29
CA SER A 49 -62.60 -24.82 26.54
C SER A 49 -62.07 -23.50 25.98
N ALA A 50 -63.01 -22.83 25.33
CA ALA A 50 -63.00 -21.47 24.80
C ALA A 50 -62.74 -20.41 25.87
N GLU A 51 -62.14 -19.29 25.44
CA GLU A 51 -62.65 -17.95 25.69
C GLU A 51 -62.06 -16.98 24.64
N ASP A 52 -62.97 -16.33 23.90
CA ASP A 52 -62.72 -15.14 23.10
C ASP A 52 -62.30 -13.97 24.01
N SER A 53 -61.41 -13.11 23.50
CA SER A 53 -61.55 -11.64 23.51
C SER A 53 -60.20 -10.92 23.56
N SER A 54 -60.02 -9.98 22.63
CA SER A 54 -59.05 -8.86 22.61
C SER A 54 -57.55 -9.25 22.61
N THR A 55 -56.73 -8.87 21.62
CA THR A 55 -56.38 -7.47 21.36
C THR A 55 -55.72 -7.38 19.98
N ILE A 56 -56.50 -6.92 18.99
CA ILE A 56 -56.03 -6.56 17.66
C ILE A 56 -55.54 -5.10 17.76
N THR A 57 -54.40 -4.87 18.38
CA THR A 57 -53.81 -3.52 18.45
C THR A 57 -52.29 -3.45 18.60
N ASP A 58 -51.55 -4.55 18.44
CA ASP A 58 -50.07 -4.54 18.53
C ASP A 58 -49.34 -4.80 17.19
N GLN A 59 -50.06 -5.21 16.13
CA GLN A 59 -49.43 -5.47 14.82
C GLN A 59 -49.14 -4.22 13.99
N ALA A 60 -49.90 -3.12 14.18
CA ALA A 60 -49.72 -1.89 13.40
C ALA A 60 -48.51 -1.03 13.85
N LEU A 61 -48.06 -1.16 15.11
CA LEU A 61 -46.88 -0.43 15.62
C LEU A 61 -45.56 -1.06 15.15
N GLY A 62 -45.50 -2.39 15.03
CA GLY A 62 -44.31 -3.09 14.53
C GLY A 62 -44.06 -2.95 13.02
N GLU A 63 -45.09 -2.62 12.24
CA GLU A 63 -44.96 -2.34 10.80
C GLU A 63 -44.43 -0.92 10.55
N ALA A 64 -44.91 0.07 11.30
CA ALA A 64 -44.43 1.45 11.19
C ALA A 64 -42.94 1.63 11.61
N GLU A 65 -42.47 0.88 12.61
CA GLU A 65 -41.05 0.88 13.00
C GLU A 65 -40.14 0.17 11.98
N LYS A 66 -40.64 -0.88 11.32
CA LYS A 66 -39.92 -1.55 10.22
C LYS A 66 -39.82 -0.67 8.97
N GLU A 67 -40.86 0.11 8.65
CA GLU A 67 -40.82 1.05 7.52
C GLU A 67 -39.84 2.21 7.77
N LYS A 68 -39.78 2.76 9.00
CA LYS A 68 -38.80 3.80 9.36
C LYS A 68 -37.36 3.29 9.33
N ALA A 69 -37.10 2.10 9.88
CA ALA A 69 -35.77 1.48 9.82
C ALA A 69 -35.33 1.15 8.38
N GLY A 70 -36.28 0.83 7.50
CA GLY A 70 -36.04 0.62 6.07
C GLY A 70 -35.63 1.91 5.35
N ALA A 71 -36.28 3.03 5.67
CA ALA A 71 -35.98 4.34 5.07
C ALA A 71 -34.59 4.86 5.46
N GLU A 72 -34.22 4.78 6.76
CA GLU A 72 -32.90 5.21 7.24
C GLU A 72 -31.76 4.41 6.59
N LYS A 73 -31.94 3.09 6.46
CA LYS A 73 -30.96 2.23 5.80
C LYS A 73 -30.80 2.57 4.31
N ALA A 74 -31.90 2.87 3.62
CA ALA A 74 -31.85 3.27 2.22
C ALA A 74 -31.12 4.62 2.04
N GLU A 75 -31.30 5.56 2.97
CA GLU A 75 -30.57 6.83 2.96
C GLU A 75 -29.07 6.62 3.19
N GLU A 76 -28.68 5.80 4.18
CA GLU A 76 -27.27 5.46 4.41
C GLU A 76 -26.61 4.81 3.19
N ASP A 77 -27.32 3.89 2.53
CA ASP A 77 -26.80 3.19 1.36
C ASP A 77 -26.68 4.15 0.16
N ALA A 78 -27.63 5.07 -0.03
CA ALA A 78 -27.52 6.13 -1.03
C ALA A 78 -26.32 7.06 -0.77
N ILE A 79 -26.06 7.41 0.49
CA ILE A 79 -24.88 8.21 0.89
C ILE A 79 -23.59 7.45 0.58
N LYS A 80 -23.50 6.16 0.90
CA LYS A 80 -22.33 5.32 0.60
C LYS A 80 -22.08 5.22 -0.90
N GLU A 81 -23.12 5.03 -1.71
CA GLU A 81 -22.99 5.00 -3.17
C GLU A 81 -22.49 6.33 -3.73
N ARG A 82 -23.00 7.45 -3.21
CA ARG A 82 -22.48 8.78 -3.58
C ARG A 82 -20.99 8.91 -3.29
N TYR A 83 -20.51 8.48 -2.12
CA TYR A 83 -19.07 8.55 -1.82
C TYR A 83 -18.22 7.60 -2.66
N LYS A 84 -18.75 6.43 -3.04
CA LYS A 84 -18.08 5.53 -4.00
C LYS A 84 -17.96 6.18 -5.39
N GLN A 85 -19.00 6.85 -5.86
CA GLN A 85 -18.97 7.58 -7.13
C GLN A 85 -17.90 8.68 -7.11
N ILE A 86 -17.90 9.50 -6.06
CA ILE A 86 -16.89 10.54 -5.86
C ILE A 86 -15.47 9.96 -5.79
N TRP A 87 -15.27 8.80 -5.14
CA TRP A 87 -13.98 8.11 -5.13
C TRP A 87 -13.57 7.62 -6.52
N ASN A 88 -14.49 7.05 -7.29
CA ASN A 88 -14.21 6.58 -8.65
C ASN A 88 -13.85 7.72 -9.60
N GLU A 89 -14.52 8.87 -9.48
CA GLU A 89 -14.16 10.10 -10.20
C GLU A 89 -12.74 10.54 -9.82
N TRP A 90 -12.40 10.52 -8.52
CA TRP A 90 -11.04 10.83 -8.07
C TRP A 90 -9.99 9.89 -8.69
N LEU A 91 -10.26 8.59 -8.74
CA LEU A 91 -9.36 7.61 -9.36
C LEU A 91 -9.12 7.93 -10.84
N ALA A 92 -10.19 8.18 -11.60
CA ALA A 92 -10.10 8.51 -13.03
C ALA A 92 -9.27 9.78 -13.29
N HIS A 93 -9.32 10.77 -12.38
CA HIS A 93 -8.56 12.00 -12.49
C HIS A 93 -7.12 11.91 -11.99
N ASN A 94 -6.76 10.91 -11.18
CA ASN A 94 -5.45 10.78 -10.53
C ASN A 94 -4.68 9.54 -10.99
N GLU A 95 -5.02 8.98 -12.16
CA GLU A 95 -4.25 7.90 -12.78
C GLU A 95 -2.80 8.36 -12.98
N TRP A 96 -1.85 7.58 -12.44
CA TRP A 96 -0.44 7.91 -12.55
C TRP A 96 0.07 7.45 -13.92
N ASN A 97 0.58 8.41 -14.69
CA ASN A 97 1.16 8.13 -16.00
C ASN A 97 2.71 8.17 -15.93
N PRO A 98 3.40 7.04 -16.14
CA PRO A 98 4.87 6.98 -16.10
C PRO A 98 5.54 7.83 -17.18
N GLU A 99 4.84 8.20 -18.25
CA GLU A 99 5.38 9.09 -19.28
C GLU A 99 5.48 10.55 -18.83
N HIS A 100 4.64 10.96 -17.87
CA HIS A 100 4.67 12.30 -17.27
C HIS A 100 5.71 12.37 -16.14
N ASP A 101 6.01 11.24 -15.50
CA ASP A 101 7.00 11.13 -14.41
C ASP A 101 8.09 10.11 -14.76
N ARG A 102 8.78 10.33 -15.89
CA ARG A 102 9.82 9.42 -16.42
C ARG A 102 11.02 9.27 -15.48
N TYR A 103 11.21 10.23 -14.58
CA TYR A 103 12.32 10.26 -13.65
C TYR A 103 11.96 9.69 -12.29
N TYR A 104 10.72 9.20 -12.10
CA TYR A 104 10.36 8.50 -10.87
C TYR A 104 11.32 7.33 -10.64
N ARG A 105 12.05 7.42 -9.53
CA ARG A 105 12.88 6.34 -9.03
C ARG A 105 12.48 6.06 -7.60
N GLN A 106 12.13 4.81 -7.34
CA GLN A 106 11.93 4.35 -5.98
C GLN A 106 13.26 4.44 -5.24
N LYS A 107 13.26 5.09 -4.08
CA LYS A 107 14.48 5.24 -3.29
C LYS A 107 14.95 3.86 -2.83
N ILE A 108 16.27 3.67 -2.85
CA ILE A 108 16.91 2.47 -2.28
C ILE A 108 16.52 2.40 -0.80
N GLU A 109 16.43 1.19 -0.25
CA GLU A 109 16.05 0.87 1.13
C GLU A 109 14.56 1.05 1.47
N TRP A 110 13.75 1.56 0.55
CA TRP A 110 12.31 1.63 0.79
C TRP A 110 11.68 0.24 0.80
N GLU A 111 10.72 0.05 1.70
CA GLU A 111 9.88 -1.15 1.72
C GLU A 111 8.95 -1.10 0.51
N VAL A 112 9.04 -2.12 -0.33
CA VAL A 112 8.27 -2.30 -1.54
C VAL A 112 7.30 -3.47 -1.39
N VAL A 113 6.16 -3.36 -2.05
CA VAL A 113 5.08 -4.33 -2.00
C VAL A 113 4.66 -4.69 -3.42
N GLN A 114 4.43 -5.98 -3.67
CA GLN A 114 3.95 -6.45 -4.96
C GLN A 114 2.44 -6.19 -5.12
N PRO A 115 1.92 -6.10 -6.36
CA PRO A 115 0.54 -5.70 -6.61
C PRO A 115 -0.45 -6.71 -6.03
N SER A 116 -0.15 -8.01 -6.14
CA SER A 116 -0.97 -9.10 -5.58
C SER A 116 -1.09 -9.02 -4.06
N ASP A 117 0.02 -8.75 -3.38
CA ASP A 117 0.06 -8.62 -1.91
C ASP A 117 -0.71 -7.36 -1.47
N ALA A 118 -0.52 -6.24 -2.18
CA ALA A 118 -1.22 -4.99 -1.92
C ALA A 118 -2.74 -5.13 -2.09
N LYS A 119 -3.20 -5.70 -3.23
CA LYS A 119 -4.61 -5.96 -3.48
C LYS A 119 -5.22 -6.89 -2.43
N THR A 120 -4.51 -7.94 -2.04
CA THR A 120 -5.00 -8.90 -1.04
C THR A 120 -5.12 -8.27 0.34
N PHE A 121 -4.09 -7.54 0.78
CA PHE A 121 -4.01 -7.01 2.14
C PHE A 121 -4.84 -5.74 2.34
N TYR A 122 -4.74 -4.77 1.42
CA TYR A 122 -5.44 -3.48 1.51
C TYR A 122 -6.81 -3.48 0.81
N ARG A 123 -7.13 -4.55 0.06
CA ARG A 123 -8.35 -4.64 -0.77
C ARG A 123 -8.41 -3.53 -1.80
N PHE A 124 -7.29 -3.34 -2.49
CA PHE A 124 -7.21 -2.41 -3.62
C PHE A 124 -7.73 -3.04 -4.91
N THR A 125 -8.34 -2.21 -5.76
CA THR A 125 -8.66 -2.54 -7.16
C THR A 125 -7.48 -2.19 -8.07
N ASP A 126 -7.51 -2.64 -9.33
CA ASP A 126 -6.51 -2.22 -10.33
C ASP A 126 -6.47 -0.71 -10.52
N ALA A 127 -7.65 -0.08 -10.70
CA ALA A 127 -7.76 1.37 -10.84
C ALA A 127 -7.17 2.14 -9.65
N GLU A 128 -7.31 1.62 -8.42
CA GLU A 128 -6.69 2.22 -7.23
C GLU A 128 -5.16 2.11 -7.28
N MET A 129 -4.64 0.95 -7.67
CA MET A 129 -3.20 0.74 -7.79
C MET A 129 -2.56 1.60 -8.88
N ASP A 130 -3.27 1.84 -9.98
CA ASP A 130 -2.78 2.64 -11.11
C ASP A 130 -2.71 4.15 -10.80
N THR A 131 -3.25 4.61 -9.66
CA THR A 131 -3.02 5.98 -9.16
C THR A 131 -1.66 6.19 -8.49
N LEU A 132 -0.91 5.11 -8.25
CA LEU A 132 0.34 5.17 -7.51
C LEU A 132 1.56 5.02 -8.43
N PRO A 133 2.64 5.76 -8.15
CA PRO A 133 3.90 5.54 -8.84
C PRO A 133 4.48 4.17 -8.44
N TYR A 134 5.06 3.49 -9.42
CA TYR A 134 5.67 2.18 -9.23
C TYR A 134 7.02 2.05 -9.93
N ALA A 135 7.87 1.17 -9.39
CA ALA A 135 9.07 0.72 -10.05
C ALA A 135 8.80 -0.56 -10.85
N MET A 136 9.37 -0.64 -12.05
CA MET A 136 9.33 -1.86 -12.87
C MET A 136 10.50 -2.77 -12.48
N ASN A 137 10.21 -4.03 -12.14
CA ASN A 137 11.22 -5.04 -11.93
C ASN A 137 11.87 -5.41 -13.26
N ARG A 138 13.10 -4.94 -13.47
CA ARG A 138 13.89 -5.20 -14.69
C ARG A 138 14.45 -6.62 -14.77
N CYS A 139 14.45 -7.38 -13.67
CA CYS A 139 15.05 -8.72 -13.62
C CYS A 139 14.26 -9.77 -14.42
N ASN A 140 13.00 -9.51 -14.76
CA ASN A 140 12.22 -10.38 -15.64
C ASN A 140 11.66 -9.59 -16.84
N PRO A 141 12.41 -9.50 -17.96
CA PRO A 141 11.99 -8.70 -19.11
C PRO A 141 10.74 -9.24 -19.80
N ARG A 142 10.39 -10.53 -19.63
CA ARG A 142 9.18 -11.12 -20.23
C ARG A 142 7.91 -10.74 -19.49
N ARG A 143 8.01 -10.45 -18.19
CA ARG A 143 6.89 -10.06 -17.31
C ARG A 143 7.42 -9.10 -16.25
N PRO A 144 7.64 -7.82 -16.61
CA PRO A 144 8.12 -6.84 -15.65
C PRO A 144 7.05 -6.68 -14.56
N GLY A 145 7.39 -7.07 -13.33
CA GLY A 145 6.51 -6.87 -12.18
C GLY A 145 6.49 -5.41 -11.77
N LYS A 146 5.33 -4.89 -11.34
CA LYS A 146 5.24 -3.58 -10.69
C LYS A 146 5.59 -3.74 -9.20
N ALA A 147 6.32 -2.80 -8.63
CA ALA A 147 6.58 -2.73 -7.19
C ALA A 147 6.21 -1.33 -6.67
N TYR A 148 5.44 -1.29 -5.59
CA TYR A 148 4.90 -0.06 -5.03
C TYR A 148 5.57 0.25 -3.70
N ASN A 149 5.79 1.53 -3.41
CA ASN A 149 6.22 1.95 -2.09
C ASN A 149 5.13 1.67 -1.06
N ARG A 150 5.49 0.98 0.02
CA ARG A 150 4.57 0.66 1.10
C ARG A 150 3.93 1.89 1.74
N LEU A 151 4.68 2.98 1.91
CA LEU A 151 4.13 4.21 2.51
C LEU A 151 3.06 4.84 1.64
N ASP A 152 3.22 4.80 0.32
CA ASP A 152 2.25 5.36 -0.62
C ASP A 152 0.99 4.49 -0.67
N LEU A 153 1.13 3.16 -0.58
CA LEU A 153 -0.01 2.25 -0.39
C LEU A 153 -0.77 2.53 0.91
N ILE A 154 -0.07 2.76 2.03
CA ILE A 154 -0.71 3.08 3.31
C ILE A 154 -1.47 4.40 3.21
N ARG A 155 -0.87 5.43 2.60
CA ARG A 155 -1.53 6.73 2.38
C ARG A 155 -2.77 6.59 1.51
N LEU A 156 -2.70 5.79 0.44
CA LEU A 156 -3.86 5.50 -0.40
C LEU A 156 -4.96 4.79 0.39
N ALA A 157 -4.61 3.81 1.22
CA ALA A 157 -5.58 3.10 2.07
C ALA A 157 -6.30 4.05 3.04
N TYR A 158 -5.55 4.94 3.70
CA TYR A 158 -6.14 5.92 4.61
C TYR A 158 -7.04 6.90 3.86
N ARG A 159 -6.61 7.37 2.68
CA ARG A 159 -7.40 8.27 1.83
C ARG A 159 -8.69 7.60 1.36
N LYS A 160 -8.62 6.35 0.91
CA LYS A 160 -9.78 5.54 0.50
C LYS A 160 -10.80 5.45 1.62
N GLU A 161 -10.38 5.04 2.82
CA GLU A 161 -11.30 4.91 3.96
C GLU A 161 -11.89 6.26 4.35
N ALA A 162 -11.10 7.33 4.34
CA ALA A 162 -11.60 8.68 4.59
C ALA A 162 -12.64 9.12 3.53
N ALA A 163 -12.38 8.83 2.25
CA ALA A 163 -13.26 9.18 1.13
C ALA A 163 -14.59 8.45 1.20
N LEU A 164 -14.56 7.13 1.39
CA LEU A 164 -15.75 6.28 1.46
C LEU A 164 -16.64 6.58 2.68
N ASN A 165 -16.08 7.23 3.71
CA ASN A 165 -16.81 7.68 4.90
C ASN A 165 -17.10 9.19 4.90
N GLY A 166 -16.91 9.90 3.77
CA GLY A 166 -17.29 11.31 3.64
C GLY A 166 -16.43 12.31 4.42
N VAL A 167 -15.19 11.95 4.79
CA VAL A 167 -14.29 12.85 5.50
C VAL A 167 -13.88 14.01 4.58
N LYS A 168 -14.12 15.25 5.03
CA LYS A 168 -13.78 16.47 4.28
C LYS A 168 -12.29 16.49 3.91
N GLY A 169 -12.00 16.78 2.64
CA GLY A 169 -10.61 16.84 2.13
C GLY A 169 -10.04 15.50 1.66
N ALA A 170 -10.80 14.40 1.74
CA ALA A 170 -10.33 13.10 1.25
C ALA A 170 -10.25 13.06 -0.28
N VAL A 171 -11.26 13.59 -0.97
CA VAL A 171 -11.31 13.57 -2.45
C VAL A 171 -10.95 14.92 -3.04
N HIS A 172 -11.58 16.00 -2.58
CA HIS A 172 -11.31 17.35 -3.08
C HIS A 172 -10.39 18.12 -2.15
N GLY A 173 -9.37 18.76 -2.74
CA GLY A 173 -8.42 19.62 -2.04
C GLY A 173 -7.14 18.92 -1.59
N MET A 174 -6.24 19.71 -0.99
CA MET A 174 -4.98 19.21 -0.47
C MET A 174 -5.22 18.29 0.73
N PRO A 175 -4.63 17.09 0.75
CA PRO A 175 -4.67 16.20 1.91
C PRO A 175 -4.22 16.96 3.15
N ARG A 176 -5.08 17.03 4.17
CA ARG A 176 -4.77 17.62 5.47
C ARG A 176 -4.46 16.53 6.47
N ASP A 177 -3.60 16.80 7.45
CA ASP A 177 -3.25 15.84 8.51
C ASP A 177 -4.48 15.26 9.23
N LYS A 178 -5.53 16.08 9.41
CA LYS A 178 -6.81 15.63 10.00
C LYS A 178 -7.46 14.51 9.18
N MET A 179 -7.41 14.59 7.85
CA MET A 179 -7.97 13.58 6.96
C MET A 179 -7.20 12.25 7.09
N PHE A 180 -5.87 12.30 7.07
CA PHE A 180 -5.07 11.08 7.24
C PHE A 180 -5.21 10.46 8.63
N LYS A 181 -5.35 11.27 9.68
CA LYS A 181 -5.60 10.77 11.04
C LYS A 181 -6.93 10.02 11.13
N GLU A 182 -7.98 10.58 10.53
CA GLU A 182 -9.30 9.94 10.52
C GLU A 182 -9.35 8.72 9.61
N GLY A 183 -8.77 8.82 8.41
CA GLY A 183 -8.61 7.70 7.48
C GLY A 183 -7.83 6.53 8.10
N LYS A 184 -6.76 6.82 8.85
CA LYS A 184 -6.03 5.81 9.62
C LYS A 184 -6.91 5.12 10.65
N ARG A 185 -7.68 5.88 11.43
CA ARG A 185 -8.60 5.33 12.44
C ARG A 185 -9.63 4.39 11.82
N LEU A 186 -10.24 4.82 10.71
CA LEU A 186 -11.23 4.04 9.95
C LEU A 186 -10.61 2.76 9.37
N PHE A 187 -9.41 2.88 8.79
CA PHE A 187 -8.67 1.74 8.25
C PHE A 187 -8.32 0.71 9.33
N GLU A 188 -7.80 1.15 10.48
CA GLU A 188 -7.46 0.25 11.59
C GLU A 188 -8.71 -0.47 12.14
N ALA A 189 -9.84 0.24 12.26
CA ALA A 189 -11.10 -0.35 12.67
C ALA A 189 -11.58 -1.43 11.68
N ARG A 190 -11.53 -1.15 10.38
CA ARG A 190 -11.85 -2.11 9.32
C ARG A 190 -10.92 -3.32 9.35
N MET A 191 -9.62 -3.11 9.55
CA MET A 191 -8.65 -4.20 9.58
C MET A 191 -8.83 -5.11 10.79
N LYS A 192 -9.21 -4.54 11.95
CA LYS A 192 -9.57 -5.30 13.13
C LYS A 192 -10.83 -6.15 12.91
N ASP A 193 -11.86 -5.60 12.26
CA ASP A 193 -13.07 -6.36 11.89
C ASP A 193 -12.73 -7.52 10.93
N LEU A 194 -11.91 -7.26 9.91
CA LEU A 194 -11.45 -8.30 8.98
C LEU A 194 -10.63 -9.40 9.67
N GLU A 195 -9.76 -9.03 10.62
CA GLU A 195 -9.00 -10.01 11.41
C GLU A 195 -9.93 -10.90 12.25
N SER A 196 -10.95 -10.31 12.88
CA SER A 196 -11.94 -11.06 13.66
C SER A 196 -12.76 -12.03 12.80
N LYS A 197 -13.21 -11.58 11.62
CA LYS A 197 -13.89 -12.43 10.62
C LYS A 197 -13.01 -13.56 10.12
N TYR A 198 -11.73 -13.28 9.86
CA TYR A 198 -10.78 -14.30 9.44
C TYR A 198 -10.48 -15.33 10.54
N TRP A 199 -10.31 -14.86 11.78
CA TRP A 199 -10.07 -15.70 12.95
C TRP A 199 -11.21 -16.70 13.16
N THR A 200 -12.45 -16.22 13.11
CA THR A 200 -13.65 -17.07 13.25
C THR A 200 -13.78 -18.06 12.10
N PHE A 201 -13.57 -17.62 10.86
CA PHE A 201 -13.64 -18.49 9.68
C PHE A 201 -12.59 -19.60 9.66
N THR A 202 -11.37 -19.31 10.11
CA THR A 202 -10.24 -20.25 10.05
C THR A 202 -10.04 -21.11 11.29
N GLY A 203 -10.95 -21.02 12.27
CA GLY A 203 -10.84 -21.77 13.52
C GLY A 203 -9.64 -21.33 14.37
N GLY A 204 -9.33 -20.02 14.36
CA GLY A 204 -8.28 -19.45 15.19
C GLY A 204 -6.92 -19.27 14.51
N LYS A 205 -6.87 -19.14 13.18
CA LYS A 205 -5.63 -18.76 12.48
C LYS A 205 -5.60 -17.24 12.28
N ARG A 206 -4.42 -16.64 12.41
CA ARG A 206 -4.19 -15.22 12.08
C ARG A 206 -4.16 -15.02 10.58
N ARG A 207 -4.57 -13.85 10.12
CA ARG A 207 -4.49 -13.47 8.72
C ARG A 207 -3.02 -13.38 8.29
N PRO A 208 -2.68 -13.75 7.04
CA PRO A 208 -1.32 -13.56 6.54
C PRO A 208 -0.89 -12.09 6.65
N ASN A 209 0.33 -11.87 7.14
CA ASN A 209 0.94 -10.54 7.18
C ASN A 209 1.25 -10.05 5.77
N LEU A 210 1.26 -8.72 5.60
CA LEU A 210 1.73 -8.10 4.37
C LEU A 210 3.20 -8.47 4.14
N ARG A 211 3.51 -9.05 2.98
CA ARG A 211 4.88 -9.30 2.57
C ARG A 211 5.47 -8.01 2.03
N THR A 212 6.63 -7.63 2.57
CA THR A 212 7.40 -6.47 2.13
C THR A 212 8.78 -6.94 1.69
N PHE A 213 9.35 -6.22 0.73
CA PHE A 213 10.71 -6.44 0.25
C PHE A 213 11.46 -5.13 0.37
N THR A 214 12.75 -5.16 0.67
CA THR A 214 13.56 -3.94 0.66
C THR A 214 14.06 -3.69 -0.76
N ALA A 215 13.91 -2.47 -1.27
CA ALA A 215 14.55 -2.07 -2.53
C ALA A 215 16.07 -2.09 -2.36
N VAL A 216 16.74 -3.08 -2.94
CA VAL A 216 18.21 -3.17 -2.92
C VAL A 216 18.76 -2.67 -4.25
N GLN A 217 19.85 -1.90 -4.21
CA GLN A 217 20.57 -1.50 -5.42
C GLN A 217 21.18 -2.73 -6.09
N HIS A 218 20.95 -2.90 -7.39
CA HIS A 218 21.51 -4.03 -8.12
C HIS A 218 23.04 -3.93 -8.17
N PRO A 219 23.79 -5.00 -7.88
CA PRO A 219 25.26 -4.98 -7.90
C PRO A 219 25.85 -4.59 -9.27
N ALA A 220 25.17 -4.87 -10.38
CA ALA A 220 25.65 -4.51 -11.72
C ALA A 220 25.45 -3.02 -12.08
N ASP A 221 24.68 -2.26 -11.29
CA ASP A 221 24.64 -0.79 -11.37
C ASP A 221 25.75 -0.15 -10.52
N ARG A 222 26.57 -0.96 -9.83
CA ARG A 222 27.80 -0.49 -9.20
C ARG A 222 28.89 -0.44 -10.26
N ASP A 223 29.24 0.77 -10.67
CA ASP A 223 30.51 0.98 -11.34
C ASP A 223 31.63 0.58 -10.37
N THR A 224 32.28 -0.56 -10.61
CA THR A 224 33.31 -1.11 -9.71
C THR A 224 34.65 -0.37 -9.82
N SER A 225 34.73 0.68 -10.65
CA SER A 225 35.95 1.45 -10.88
C SER A 225 36.19 2.57 -9.85
N GLU A 226 35.16 2.97 -9.09
CA GLU A 226 35.27 4.06 -8.11
C GLU A 226 35.01 3.57 -6.67
N PRO A 227 35.77 4.06 -5.66
CA PRO A 227 35.58 3.68 -4.26
C PRO A 227 34.14 4.00 -3.83
N THR A 228 33.36 2.94 -3.64
CA THR A 228 31.92 3.06 -3.43
C THR A 228 31.65 3.71 -2.07
N ARG A 229 30.88 4.79 -2.10
CA ARG A 229 30.26 5.40 -0.93
C ARG A 229 29.54 4.31 -0.12
N PRO A 230 29.73 4.23 1.22
CA PRO A 230 28.93 3.33 2.03
C PRO A 230 27.45 3.67 1.86
N ILE A 231 26.62 2.63 1.80
CA ILE A 231 25.17 2.77 1.67
C ILE A 231 24.67 3.59 2.87
N GLY A 232 23.74 4.52 2.63
CA GLY A 232 23.16 5.37 3.68
C GLY A 232 24.00 6.57 4.08
N THR A 233 25.00 7.01 3.31
CA THR A 233 25.75 8.24 3.66
C THR A 233 25.20 9.46 2.87
N TRP A 234 25.38 10.70 3.33
CA TRP A 234 25.16 11.97 2.58
C TRP A 234 26.28 12.99 2.88
N TRP A 235 26.47 14.02 2.04
CA TRP A 235 27.37 15.13 2.37
C TRP A 235 26.59 16.26 3.03
N GLU A 236 27.13 16.83 4.09
CA GLU A 236 26.60 18.02 4.73
C GLU A 236 27.58 19.18 4.60
N ARG A 237 27.09 20.39 4.28
CA ARG A 237 27.94 21.57 4.15
C ARG A 237 28.44 22.00 5.53
N VAL A 238 29.75 22.22 5.65
CA VAL A 238 30.37 22.71 6.88
C VAL A 238 30.65 24.19 6.75
N TRP A 239 30.23 24.94 7.75
CA TRP A 239 30.37 26.39 7.79
C TRP A 239 31.31 26.82 8.90
N LYS A 240 32.12 27.85 8.65
CA LYS A 240 32.93 28.54 9.66
C LYS A 240 32.80 30.04 9.41
N ASN A 241 32.34 30.77 10.43
CA ASN A 241 32.11 32.22 10.36
C ASN A 241 31.21 32.65 9.17
N GLY A 242 30.14 31.89 8.91
CA GLY A 242 29.20 32.17 7.81
C GLY A 242 29.70 31.83 6.41
N GLN A 243 30.92 31.29 6.27
CA GLN A 243 31.47 30.82 4.99
C GLN A 243 31.52 29.30 4.94
N THR A 244 31.19 28.69 3.79
CA THR A 244 31.36 27.24 3.60
C THR A 244 32.84 26.93 3.51
N VAL A 245 33.33 26.04 4.38
CA VAL A 245 34.74 25.62 4.40
C VAL A 245 34.96 24.22 3.82
N GLY A 246 33.88 23.47 3.58
CA GLY A 246 33.94 22.15 2.98
C GLY A 246 32.66 21.36 3.16
N TRP A 247 32.77 20.05 2.99
CA TRP A 247 31.67 19.09 3.15
C TRP A 247 32.08 18.00 4.15
N TRP A 248 31.13 17.51 4.93
CA TRP A 248 31.31 16.40 5.87
C TRP A 248 30.52 15.17 5.43
N LEU A 249 31.17 14.01 5.38
CA LEU A 249 30.51 12.77 4.99
C LEU A 249 29.78 12.22 6.21
N VAL A 250 28.46 12.36 6.20
CA VAL A 250 27.57 11.86 7.24
C VAL A 250 27.14 10.44 6.88
N CYS A 251 27.23 9.51 7.82
CA CYS A 251 26.71 8.16 7.66
C CYS A 251 25.42 8.00 8.45
N HIS A 252 24.40 7.36 7.85
CA HIS A 252 23.22 6.96 8.59
C HIS A 252 23.67 6.03 9.72
N PHE A 253 23.28 6.39 10.94
CA PHE A 253 23.48 5.53 12.11
C PHE A 253 22.57 4.32 11.90
N ASP A 254 23.14 3.15 11.60
CA ASP A 254 22.40 1.89 11.68
C ASP A 254 22.55 1.35 13.11
N PRO A 255 21.54 1.52 14.00
CA PRO A 255 21.61 1.02 15.37
C PRO A 255 21.61 -0.53 15.45
N LYS A 256 21.44 -1.23 14.31
CA LYS A 256 21.53 -2.69 14.21
C LYS A 256 22.82 -3.17 13.54
N ALA A 257 23.72 -2.28 13.16
CA ALA A 257 25.08 -2.64 12.74
C ALA A 257 25.89 -3.08 13.97
N GLU A 258 25.48 -4.20 14.58
CA GLU A 258 26.31 -4.91 15.55
C GLU A 258 27.43 -5.61 14.78
N GLY A 259 28.60 -4.99 14.77
CA GLY A 259 29.88 -5.69 14.76
C GLY A 259 30.12 -6.71 13.64
N SER A 260 29.81 -6.38 12.38
CA SER A 260 30.46 -7.10 11.28
C SER A 260 31.90 -6.56 11.20
N GLY A 261 32.87 -7.30 11.74
CA GLY A 261 34.29 -6.92 11.91
C GLY A 261 35.07 -6.55 10.63
N ARG A 262 34.63 -5.51 9.94
CA ARG A 262 35.30 -4.80 8.83
C ARG A 262 35.20 -3.27 9.00
N ASP A 263 34.95 -2.78 10.22
CA ASP A 263 34.67 -1.35 10.49
C ASP A 263 35.92 -0.45 10.63
N ASP A 264 37.15 -0.98 10.52
CA ASP A 264 38.36 -0.17 10.67
C ASP A 264 38.78 0.63 9.42
N ASP A 265 38.24 0.29 8.23
CA ASP A 265 38.66 0.95 6.97
C ASP A 265 38.03 2.33 6.74
N PHE A 266 36.97 2.71 7.48
CA PHE A 266 36.28 4.00 7.35
C PHE A 266 36.44 4.91 8.57
N ALA A 267 36.91 4.39 9.70
CA ALA A 267 37.33 5.22 10.83
C ALA A 267 38.63 5.99 10.53
N SER A 268 39.48 5.42 9.66
CA SER A 268 40.78 5.98 9.26
C SER A 268 40.72 6.95 8.07
N ARG A 269 39.60 7.03 7.34
CA ARG A 269 39.44 7.93 6.19
C ARG A 269 39.02 9.33 6.62
N GLU A 270 39.69 10.33 6.06
CA GLU A 270 39.35 11.75 6.24
C GLU A 270 37.89 12.00 5.80
N ARG A 271 37.00 12.31 6.75
CA ARG A 271 35.54 12.50 6.53
C ARG A 271 35.19 13.92 6.09
N PHE A 272 36.17 14.80 6.11
CA PHE A 272 36.04 16.20 5.74
C PHE A 272 36.66 16.43 4.37
N TRP A 273 35.88 16.99 3.46
CA TRP A 273 36.34 17.41 2.15
C TRP A 273 36.46 18.94 2.12
N PRO A 274 37.67 19.52 2.18
CA PRO A 274 37.83 20.98 2.17
C PRO A 274 37.39 21.58 0.84
N ILE A 275 36.84 22.80 0.89
CA ILE A 275 36.33 23.51 -0.29
C ILE A 275 37.40 23.77 -1.36
N GLU A 276 38.66 23.87 -0.93
CA GLU A 276 39.84 24.07 -1.77
C GLU A 276 40.10 22.87 -2.72
N LYS A 277 39.65 21.66 -2.36
CA LYS A 277 39.71 20.47 -3.22
C LYS A 277 38.58 20.44 -4.26
N GLY A 278 37.78 21.51 -4.36
CA GLY A 278 36.60 21.59 -5.21
C GLY A 278 35.43 20.76 -4.69
N LEU A 279 34.35 20.70 -5.48
CA LEU A 279 33.25 19.78 -5.19
C LEU A 279 33.80 18.35 -5.14
N PRO A 280 33.40 17.53 -4.16
CA PRO A 280 33.78 16.13 -4.13
C PRO A 280 33.42 15.49 -5.49
N ALA A 281 34.36 14.79 -6.14
CA ALA A 281 34.27 14.31 -7.54
C ALA A 281 33.00 13.50 -7.90
N TRP A 282 32.28 13.06 -6.87
CA TRP A 282 31.09 12.24 -6.91
C TRP A 282 29.78 13.04 -6.97
N ASP A 283 29.83 14.35 -6.72
CA ASP A 283 28.76 15.29 -7.11
C ASP A 283 28.86 15.66 -8.62
N SER A 284 30.02 15.45 -9.24
CA SER A 284 30.27 15.77 -10.66
C SER A 284 29.77 14.69 -11.63
N ALA A 285 29.70 13.43 -11.16
CA ALA A 285 29.22 12.29 -11.95
C ALA A 285 27.68 12.28 -12.14
N GLN A 286 26.96 13.12 -11.40
CA GLN A 286 25.56 13.45 -11.70
C GLN A 286 25.53 14.50 -12.81
N GLY A 287 25.68 14.04 -14.06
CA GLY A 287 25.61 14.90 -15.24
C GLY A 287 24.41 15.84 -15.21
N ASN A 288 24.68 17.13 -15.44
CA ASN A 288 23.72 18.23 -15.61
C ASN A 288 22.68 18.37 -14.50
N VAL A 289 23.04 19.09 -13.43
CA VAL A 289 22.10 19.98 -12.78
C VAL A 289 22.05 21.26 -13.64
N PRO A 290 20.95 21.55 -14.37
CA PRO A 290 20.83 22.85 -14.99
C PRO A 290 20.76 23.88 -13.88
N SER A 291 21.66 24.86 -13.93
CA SER A 291 21.62 26.08 -13.14
C SER A 291 20.35 26.84 -13.48
N VAL A 292 19.23 26.48 -12.84
CA VAL A 292 17.95 27.18 -12.95
C VAL A 292 17.60 27.67 -11.55
N ALA A 293 17.95 28.94 -11.33
CA ALA A 293 17.21 29.91 -10.52
C ALA A 293 16.58 29.40 -9.21
N LEU A 294 17.37 29.46 -8.13
CA LEU A 294 16.85 29.76 -6.80
C LEU A 294 16.31 31.20 -6.79
N ASN A 295 15.06 31.36 -7.21
CA ASN A 295 14.25 32.55 -6.96
C ASN A 295 12.91 32.12 -6.37
N TRP A 296 12.96 31.48 -5.20
CA TRP A 296 11.80 31.24 -4.35
C TRP A 296 12.24 31.34 -2.89
N LEU A 297 12.56 32.57 -2.47
CA LEU A 297 12.65 32.98 -1.07
C LEU A 297 12.70 34.51 -1.04
N ASN A 298 11.52 35.14 -1.03
CA ASN A 298 11.39 36.51 -0.58
C ASN A 298 10.10 36.62 0.26
N PRO A 299 10.15 36.41 1.59
CA PRO A 299 9.03 36.62 2.47
C PRO A 299 9.21 37.95 3.21
N HIS A 300 9.15 39.07 2.49
CA HIS A 300 8.96 40.39 3.10
C HIS A 300 8.10 41.22 2.15
N GLY A 301 6.79 41.06 2.27
CA GLY A 301 5.82 42.06 1.88
C GLY A 301 5.37 42.77 3.15
N GLU A 302 5.95 43.94 3.40
CA GLU A 302 5.41 44.94 4.33
C GLU A 302 4.02 45.34 3.84
N PHE A 303 3.03 45.26 4.74
CA PHE A 303 1.79 45.99 4.64
C PHE A 303 2.00 47.31 5.36
N ASP A 304 1.97 48.41 4.62
CA ASP A 304 1.69 49.74 5.17
C ASP A 304 0.30 50.16 4.71
N ASP A 305 -0.40 50.85 5.63
CA ASP A 305 -1.74 51.45 5.51
C ASP A 305 -1.90 52.43 4.32
#